data_AF-A0ABD4E7W5-F1
#
_entry.id   AF-A0ABD4E7W5-F1
#
_cell.length_a   1.000
_cell.length_b   1.000
_cell.length_c   1.000
_cell.angle_alpha   90.00
_cell.angle_beta   90.00
_cell.angle_gamma   90.00
#
_symmetry.space_group_name_H-M   'P 1'
#
loop_
_entity.id
_entity.type
_entity.pdbx_description
1 polymer ?
#
loop_
_entity_poly.entity_id
_entity_poly.type
_entity_poly.pdbx_seq_one_letter_code
_entity_poly.pdbx_strand_id
1 'polypeptide(L)'
;MVSRAATVARAPRLRIFCIPFLGGLGSVFSGWVRHQPEEIELQALQLPGRPPRHAEAAHSLYPELVDALRDALLPRLDAPYAIRLVFHTI
;
A
#
# COMPACT_ATOMS: atom_id res chain seq x y z
N MET A 1 -5.57 -4.25 -6.03
CA MET A 1 -5.15 -4.23 -4.60
C MET A 1 -4.01 -3.27 -4.33
N VAL A 2 -2.95 -3.27 -5.13
CA VAL A 2 -1.98 -2.16 -5.13
C VAL A 2 -2.50 -1.08 -6.07
N SER A 3 -2.43 0.19 -5.66
CA SER A 3 -2.73 1.30 -6.56
C SER A 3 -1.59 2.29 -6.60
N ARG A 4 -1.43 2.89 -7.78
CA ARG A 4 -0.37 3.86 -8.07
C ARG A 4 -0.66 5.16 -7.31
N ALA A 5 -0.15 5.25 -6.09
CA ALA A 5 0.51 6.48 -5.66
C ALA A 5 2.00 6.50 -6.06
N ALA A 6 2.54 5.39 -6.57
CA ALA A 6 3.97 5.09 -6.58
C ALA A 6 4.76 5.65 -7.78
N THR A 7 5.90 6.28 -7.49
CA THR A 7 7.06 6.35 -8.40
C THR A 7 7.50 4.92 -8.70
N VAL A 8 7.39 4.48 -9.95
CA VAL A 8 7.80 3.13 -10.37
C VAL A 8 9.29 3.19 -10.72
N ALA A 9 10.15 2.78 -9.79
CA ALA A 9 11.55 2.53 -10.08
C ALA A 9 11.72 1.12 -10.67
N ARG A 10 12.47 0.98 -11.77
CA ARG A 10 12.66 -0.33 -12.44
C ARG A 10 13.48 -1.33 -11.60
N ALA A 11 14.24 -0.83 -10.62
CA ALA A 11 14.99 -1.61 -9.64
C ALA A 11 15.17 -0.77 -8.36
N PRO A 12 14.16 -0.70 -7.47
CA PRO A 12 14.27 0.07 -6.23
C PRO A 12 15.30 -0.57 -5.30
N ARG A 13 16.04 0.26 -4.54
CA ARG A 13 16.88 -0.24 -3.44
C ARG A 13 16.04 -0.68 -2.24
N LEU A 14 14.83 -0.13 -2.12
CA LEU A 14 13.86 -0.44 -1.08
C LEU A 14 12.44 -0.20 -1.59
N ARG A 15 11.54 -1.16 -1.37
CA ARG A 15 10.09 -1.02 -1.62
C ARG A 15 9.32 -0.91 -0.31
N ILE A 16 8.59 0.18 -0.12
CA ILE A 16 7.78 0.43 1.08
C ILE A 16 6.30 0.23 0.73
N PHE A 17 5.65 -0.75 1.35
CA PHE A 17 4.21 -0.95 1.23
C PHE A 17 3.49 -0.21 2.34
N CYS A 18 2.63 0.74 1.95
CA CYS A 18 1.94 1.64 2.86
C CYS A 18 0.48 1.20 3.04
N ILE A 19 0.16 0.76 4.26
CA ILE A 19 -1.20 0.38 4.65
C ILE A 19 -1.88 1.62 5.24
N PRO A 20 -2.96 2.14 4.62
CA PRO A 20 -3.71 3.27 5.19
C PRO A 20 -4.40 2.86 6.50
N PHE A 21 -4.63 3.84 7.38
CA PHE A 21 -5.42 3.65 8.60
C PHE A 21 -6.88 3.27 8.28
N LEU A 22 -7.64 2.86 9.30
CA LEU A 22 -9.06 2.54 9.19
C LEU A 22 -9.84 3.71 8.56
N GLY A 23 -10.38 3.48 7.36
CA GLY A 23 -11.13 4.49 6.61
C GLY A 23 -10.27 5.39 5.70
N GLY A 24 -8.94 5.30 5.77
CA GLY A 24 -8.03 6.02 4.90
C GLY A 24 -7.99 5.45 3.47
N LEU A 25 -7.61 6.31 2.53
CA LEU A 25 -7.35 5.96 1.12
C LEU A 25 -5.85 5.95 0.84
N GLY A 26 -5.42 5.27 -0.22
CA GLY A 26 -4.01 5.30 -0.64
C GLY A 26 -3.48 6.71 -0.98
N SER A 27 -4.37 7.68 -1.25
CA SER A 27 -4.00 9.08 -1.53
C SER A 27 -3.38 9.81 -0.33
N VAL A 28 -3.57 9.32 0.90
CA VAL A 28 -2.93 9.92 2.10
C VAL A 28 -1.40 9.90 2.01
N PHE A 29 -0.84 9.02 1.18
CA PHE A 29 0.60 8.88 0.95
C PHE A 29 1.13 9.76 -0.19
N SER A 30 0.27 10.46 -0.95
CA SER A 30 0.69 11.31 -2.08
C SER A 30 1.75 12.33 -1.69
N GLY A 31 1.64 12.88 -0.47
CA GLY A 31 2.62 13.84 0.04
C GLY A 31 3.94 13.26 0.51
N TRP A 32 4.06 11.94 0.61
CA TRP A 32 5.33 11.28 0.92
C TRP A 32 6.09 10.99 -0.35
N VAL A 33 5.38 10.64 -1.42
CA VAL A 33 5.97 10.37 -2.74
C VAL A 33 6.75 11.56 -3.27
N ARG A 34 6.29 12.79 -3.01
CA ARG A 34 7.00 14.02 -3.40
C ARG A 34 8.31 14.28 -2.65
N HIS A 35 8.56 13.62 -1.52
CA HIS A 35 9.74 13.87 -0.67
C HIS A 35 10.66 12.66 -0.53
N GLN A 36 10.34 11.54 -1.19
CA GLN A 36 11.16 10.34 -1.08
C GLN A 36 12.33 10.37 -2.07
N PRO A 37 13.49 9.80 -1.72
CA PRO A 37 14.58 9.55 -2.65
C PRO A 37 14.12 8.68 -3.84
N GLU A 38 14.69 8.90 -5.03
CA GLU A 38 14.31 8.16 -6.26
C GLU A 38 14.58 6.64 -6.15
N GLU A 39 15.49 6.23 -5.26
CA GLU A 39 15.83 4.83 -5.03
C GLU A 39 14.81 4.09 -4.17
N ILE A 40 13.87 4.81 -3.55
CA ILE A 40 12.80 4.25 -2.72
C ILE A 40 11.51 4.24 -3.54
N GLU A 41 10.92 3.05 -3.67
CA GLU A 41 9.59 2.89 -4.25
C GLU A 41 8.56 2.79 -3.13
N LEU A 42 7.55 3.66 -3.15
CA LEU A 42 6.47 3.66 -2.16
C LEU A 42 5.17 3.22 -2.82
N GLN A 43 4.59 2.13 -2.34
CA GLN A 43 3.34 1.55 -2.86
C GLN A 43 2.22 1.67 -1.84
N ALA A 44 1.28 2.56 -2.11
CA ALA A 44 0.06 2.67 -1.31
C ALA A 44 -0.91 1.53 -1.64
N LEU A 45 -1.39 0.86 -0.59
CA LEU A 45 -2.36 -0.21 -0.72
C LEU A 45 -3.77 0.36 -0.86
N GLN A 46 -4.53 -0.18 -1.80
CA GLN A 46 -5.96 0.08 -1.97
C GLN A 46 -6.74 -1.12 -1.49
N LEU A 47 -7.37 -0.95 -0.33
CA LEU A 47 -8.19 -1.98 0.29
C LEU A 47 -9.52 -2.15 -0.47
N PRO A 48 -10.11 -3.35 -0.51
CA PRO A 48 -11.47 -3.56 -1.01
C PRO A 48 -12.49 -2.74 -0.19
N GLY A 49 -13.62 -2.37 -0.80
CA GLY A 49 -14.63 -1.54 -0.15
C GLY A 49 -14.20 -0.09 0.10
N ARG A 50 -13.14 0.37 -0.58
CA ARG A 50 -12.66 1.75 -0.55
C ARG A 50 -12.51 2.28 -1.97
N PRO A 51 -12.88 3.54 -2.26
CA PRO A 51 -12.63 4.15 -3.56
C PRO A 51 -11.17 3.95 -4.03
N PRO A 52 -10.94 3.55 -5.28
CA PRO A 52 -11.90 3.25 -6.34
C PRO A 52 -12.53 1.83 -6.27
N ARG A 53 -11.96 0.90 -5.49
CA ARG A 53 -12.44 -0.50 -5.27
C ARG A 53 -13.69 -0.60 -4.38
N HIS A 54 -14.57 0.39 -4.42
CA HIS A 54 -15.76 0.46 -3.56
C HIS A 54 -16.83 -0.59 -3.90
N ALA A 55 -16.84 -1.09 -5.13
CA ALA A 55 -17.72 -2.17 -5.58
C ALA A 55 -17.28 -3.56 -5.08
N GLU A 56 -16.05 -3.69 -4.58
CA GLU A 56 -15.54 -4.94 -4.01
C GLU A 56 -15.94 -5.05 -2.54
N ALA A 57 -16.34 -6.24 -2.10
CA ALA A 57 -16.70 -6.48 -0.71
C ALA A 57 -15.49 -6.22 0.21
N ALA A 58 -15.70 -5.43 1.26
CA ALA A 58 -14.70 -5.24 2.31
C ALA A 58 -14.51 -6.55 3.09
N HIS A 59 -13.27 -6.89 3.41
CA HIS A 59 -12.98 -7.98 4.35
C HIS A 59 -13.51 -7.61 5.72
N SER A 60 -14.27 -8.53 6.32
CA SER A 60 -14.87 -8.33 7.64
C SER A 60 -13.92 -8.77 8.77
N LEU A 61 -12.93 -9.60 8.44
CA LEU A 61 -11.96 -10.15 9.38
C LEU A 61 -10.53 -9.84 8.93
N TYR A 62 -9.67 -9.56 9.91
CA TYR A 62 -8.24 -9.27 9.65
C TYR A 62 -7.48 -10.41 8.97
N PRO A 63 -7.67 -11.71 9.31
CA PRO A 63 -6.98 -12.80 8.63
C PRO A 63 -7.21 -12.83 7.12
N GLU A 64 -8.46 -12.65 6.68
CA GLU A 64 -8.82 -12.62 5.25
C GLU A 64 -8.12 -11.46 4.52
N LEU A 65 -8.05 -10.29 5.18
CA LEU A 65 -7.34 -9.14 4.64
C LEU A 65 -5.83 -9.40 4.54
N VAL A 66 -5.23 -10.03 5.55
CA VAL A 66 -3.81 -10.37 5.57
C VAL A 66 -3.50 -11.39 4.48
N ASP A 67 -4.36 -12.39 4.28
CA ASP A 67 -4.21 -13.38 3.21
C ASP A 67 -4.24 -12.72 1.83
N ALA A 68 -5.24 -11.87 1.58
CA ALA A 68 -5.36 -11.14 0.32
C ALA A 68 -4.17 -10.19 0.10
N LEU A 69 -3.66 -9.55 1.16
CA LEU A 69 -2.46 -8.71 1.10
C LEU A 69 -1.23 -9.54 0.77
N ARG A 70 -1.01 -10.67 1.44
CA ARG A 70 0.10 -11.57 1.15
C ARG A 70 0.09 -11.96 -0.33
N ASP A 71 -1.04 -12.44 -0.84
CA ASP A 71 -1.15 -12.95 -2.20
C ASP A 71 -0.91 -11.83 -3.24
N ALA A 72 -1.33 -10.61 -2.95
CA ALA A 72 -1.08 -9.44 -3.80
C ALA A 72 0.37 -8.91 -3.72
N LEU A 73 1.02 -9.06 -2.56
CA LEU A 73 2.36 -8.54 -2.31
C LEU A 73 3.46 -9.50 -2.74
N LEU A 74 3.25 -10.82 -2.60
CA LEU A 74 4.26 -11.86 -2.83
C LEU A 74 4.97 -11.74 -4.20
N PRO A 75 4.28 -11.46 -5.33
CA PRO A 75 4.93 -11.29 -6.63
C PRO A 75 5.81 -10.02 -6.74
N ARG A 76 5.74 -9.13 -5.75
CA ARG A 76 6.39 -7.82 -5.71
C ARG A 76 7.49 -7.75 -4.63
N LEU A 77 7.89 -8.89 -4.07
CA LEU A 77 8.97 -8.99 -3.08
C LEU A 77 10.29 -9.39 -3.75
N ASP A 78 10.58 -8.79 -4.90
CA ASP A 78 11.80 -9.00 -5.72
C ASP A 78 12.99 -8.13 -5.26
N ALA A 79 12.78 -7.25 -4.28
CA ALA A 79 13.76 -6.35 -3.70
C ALA A 79 13.56 -6.25 -2.17
N PRO A 80 14.54 -5.70 -1.42
CA PRO A 80 14.34 -5.38 -0.01
C PRO A 80 13.06 -4.58 0.20
N TYR A 81 12.26 -4.98 1.19
CA TYR A 81 10.96 -4.37 1.42
C TYR A 81 10.73 -4.00 2.88
N ALA A 82 9.86 -3.01 3.09
CA ALA A 82 9.34 -2.63 4.39
C ALA A 82 7.82 -2.48 4.32
N ILE A 83 7.14 -2.81 5.41
CA ILE A 83 5.71 -2.55 5.57
C ILE A 83 5.54 -1.42 6.57
N ARG A 84 4.77 -0.39 6.20
CA ARG A 84 4.48 0.74 7.06
C ARG A 84 2.98 0.84 7.30
N LEU A 85 2.61 0.71 8.57
CA LEU A 85 1.28 0.98 9.09
C LEU A 85 1.25 2.45 9.53
N VAL A 86 0.29 3.21 9.03
CA VAL A 86 0.02 4.55 9.54
C VAL A 86 -1.19 4.47 10.44
N PHE A 87 -1.03 4.94 11.67
CA PHE A 87 -2.13 5.20 12.60
C PHE A 87 -2.27 6.72 12.69
N HIS A 88 -3.50 7.23 12.50
CA HIS A 88 -3.80 8.61 12.82
C HIS A 88 -4.50 8.61 14.18
N THR A 89 -3.78 9.05 15.22
CA THR A 89 -4.39 9.40 16.51
C THR A 89 -5.01 10.77 16.37
N ILE A 90 -6.32 10.85 16.60
CA ILE A 90 -7.08 12.09 16.79
C ILE A 90 -6.79 12.61 18.20
#